data_AF-A0A428XS35-F1
#
_entry.id   AF-A0A428XS35-F1
#
_cell.length_a   1.000
_cell.length_b   1.000
_cell.length_c   1.000
_cell.angle_alpha   90.00
_cell.angle_beta   90.00
_cell.angle_gamma   90.00
#
_symmetry.space_group_name_H-M   'P 1'
#
loop_
_entity.id
_entity.type
_entity.pdbx_description
1 polymer ?
#
loop_
_entity_poly.entity_id
_entity_poly.type
_entity_poly.pdbx_seq_one_letter_code
_entity_poly.pdbx_strand_id
1 'polypeptide(L)'
;MGFQVGNQHAHTINMVEGQQTNITGTHANVTIAQQVRPELSQLRAVLDRLSDLPPAASTAAARELDGAEVAVAGPEPDRQEFAERLSRLTTILVRAGALATAGQSLSVPLIELAHKLGNLGQPILRALGA
;
A
#
# COMPACT_ATOMS: atom_id res chain seq x y z
N MET A 1 0.67 -9.06 -54.80
CA MET A 1 -0.71 -9.35 -54.34
C MET A 1 -0.61 -10.51 -53.36
N GLY A 2 -0.82 -10.44 -52.06
CA GLY A 2 -1.28 -9.39 -51.15
C GLY A 2 -0.95 -9.83 -49.71
N PHE A 3 -0.97 -8.86 -48.81
CA PHE A 3 -0.64 -8.97 -47.39
C PHE A 3 -1.73 -9.69 -46.58
N GLN A 4 -1.37 -10.43 -45.53
CA GLN A 4 -2.19 -10.47 -44.32
C GLN A 4 -1.34 -10.73 -43.07
N VAL A 5 -1.26 -9.68 -42.25
CA VAL A 5 -0.83 -9.72 -40.83
C VAL A 5 -1.97 -10.33 -40.02
N GLY A 6 -1.71 -11.41 -39.28
CA GLY A 6 -2.46 -11.77 -38.08
C GLY A 6 -1.51 -11.57 -36.89
N ASN A 7 -1.57 -10.51 -36.08
CA ASN A 7 -2.72 -10.01 -35.34
C ASN A 7 -3.34 -11.17 -34.53
N GLN A 8 -3.34 -11.22 -33.20
CA GLN A 8 -3.13 -10.20 -32.19
C GLN A 8 -2.95 -10.91 -30.84
N HIS A 9 -2.48 -10.17 -29.85
CA HIS A 9 -2.38 -10.59 -28.45
C HIS A 9 -3.64 -11.34 -27.98
N ALA A 10 -3.44 -12.51 -27.39
CA ALA A 10 -4.35 -13.02 -26.38
C ALA A 10 -3.51 -13.86 -25.42
N HIS A 11 -2.93 -13.18 -24.45
CA HIS A 11 -2.60 -13.75 -23.16
C HIS A 11 -3.91 -14.29 -22.56
N THR A 12 -4.32 -15.47 -23.03
CA THR A 12 -5.44 -16.19 -22.46
C THR A 12 -4.88 -16.91 -21.26
N ILE A 13 -4.72 -16.19 -20.14
CA ILE A 13 -4.81 -16.86 -18.84
C ILE A 13 -6.27 -17.25 -18.73
N ASN A 14 -6.54 -18.49 -19.16
CA ASN A 14 -7.77 -19.18 -18.91
C ASN A 14 -7.80 -19.47 -17.40
N MET A 15 -8.38 -18.57 -16.60
CA MET A 15 -8.70 -18.88 -15.21
C MET A 15 -9.94 -19.76 -15.21
N VAL A 16 -9.73 -21.06 -15.42
CA VAL A 16 -10.78 -22.07 -15.31
C VAL A 16 -10.98 -22.39 -13.84
N GLU A 17 -12.20 -22.13 -13.40
CA GLU A 17 -12.93 -22.75 -12.29
C GLU A 17 -12.20 -23.90 -11.57
N GLY A 18 -11.96 -23.73 -10.27
CA GLY A 18 -12.13 -24.85 -9.35
C GLY A 18 -10.90 -25.51 -8.72
N GLN A 19 -9.66 -25.12 -9.03
CA GLN A 19 -8.50 -25.53 -8.22
C GLN A 19 -7.47 -24.41 -8.10
N GLN A 20 -7.74 -23.46 -7.20
CA GLN A 20 -6.72 -22.60 -6.64
C GLN A 20 -5.78 -23.49 -5.82
N THR A 21 -4.79 -24.08 -6.49
CA THR A 21 -3.66 -24.71 -5.82
C THR A 21 -3.00 -23.62 -4.98
N ASN A 22 -3.24 -23.75 -3.69
CA ASN A 22 -2.72 -22.91 -2.64
C ASN A 22 -1.18 -23.04 -2.66
N ILE A 23 -0.52 -22.19 -3.45
CA ILE A 23 0.90 -21.85 -3.28
C ILE A 23 0.95 -20.86 -2.11
N THR A 24 0.60 -21.34 -0.91
CA THR A 24 0.22 -20.57 0.28
C THR A 24 1.41 -19.94 1.02
N GLY A 25 2.41 -19.44 0.30
CA GLY A 25 3.55 -18.79 0.97
C GLY A 25 4.35 -17.87 0.07
N THR A 26 4.51 -18.19 -1.21
CA THR A 26 5.43 -17.42 -2.07
C THR A 26 4.70 -16.56 -3.10
N HIS A 27 3.61 -17.03 -3.72
CA HIS A 27 2.91 -16.25 -4.75
C HIS A 27 2.00 -15.16 -4.14
N ALA A 28 1.16 -15.50 -3.16
CA ALA A 28 0.27 -14.52 -2.52
C ALA A 28 1.02 -13.39 -1.78
N ASN A 29 2.26 -13.67 -1.39
CA ASN A 29 3.15 -12.79 -0.66
C ASN A 29 3.88 -11.82 -1.59
N VAL A 30 4.47 -12.32 -2.69
CA VAL A 30 5.04 -11.47 -3.74
C VAL A 30 3.98 -10.52 -4.32
N THR A 31 2.72 -10.96 -4.43
CA THR A 31 1.62 -10.11 -4.92
C THR A 31 1.33 -8.91 -4.03
N ILE A 32 1.32 -9.04 -2.69
CA ILE A 32 1.03 -7.89 -1.82
C ILE A 32 2.12 -6.83 -1.88
N ALA A 33 3.40 -7.23 -1.82
CA ALA A 33 4.50 -6.28 -1.90
C ALA A 33 4.45 -5.45 -3.19
N GLN A 34 4.08 -6.07 -4.31
CA GLN A 34 3.89 -5.38 -5.58
C GLN A 34 2.63 -4.49 -5.59
N GLN A 35 1.56 -4.93 -4.93
CA GLN A 35 0.28 -4.21 -4.88
C GLN A 35 0.27 -2.97 -4.01
N VAL A 36 1.12 -2.89 -2.96
CA VAL A 36 1.17 -1.76 -2.02
C VAL A 36 2.32 -0.77 -2.28
N ARG A 37 3.31 -1.20 -3.08
CA ARG A 37 4.47 -0.40 -3.46
C ARG A 37 4.15 0.98 -4.07
N PRO A 38 3.20 1.12 -5.02
CA PRO A 38 2.93 2.43 -5.60
C PRO A 38 2.34 3.40 -4.58
N GLU A 39 1.44 2.94 -3.70
CA GLU A 39 0.85 3.77 -2.66
C GLU A 39 1.87 4.14 -1.58
N LEU A 40 2.78 3.24 -1.20
CA LEU A 40 3.88 3.54 -0.28
C LEU A 40 4.84 4.58 -0.86
N SER A 41 5.17 4.46 -2.15
CA SER A 41 6.02 5.43 -2.86
C SER A 41 5.35 6.80 -2.95
N GLN A 42 4.05 6.83 -3.21
CA GLN A 42 3.26 8.06 -3.19
C GLN A 42 3.24 8.68 -1.79
N LEU A 43 3.03 7.87 -0.74
CA LEU A 43 3.02 8.34 0.63
C LEU A 43 4.36 8.96 1.02
N ARG A 44 5.48 8.30 0.67
CA ARG A 44 6.84 8.83 0.87
C ARG A 44 7.00 10.18 0.18
N ALA A 45 6.65 10.28 -1.10
CA ALA A 45 6.79 11.51 -1.86
C ALA A 45 5.95 12.67 -1.28
N VAL A 46 4.80 12.38 -0.69
CA VAL A 46 3.97 13.41 -0.02
C VAL A 46 4.57 13.81 1.32
N LEU A 47 5.07 12.86 2.13
CA LEU A 47 5.74 13.15 3.39
C LEU A 47 7.02 13.98 3.19
N ASP A 48 7.82 13.67 2.17
CA ASP A 48 9.03 14.44 1.83
C ASP A 48 8.73 15.88 1.38
N ARG A 49 7.52 16.13 0.85
CA ARG A 49 7.07 17.48 0.46
C ARG A 49 6.41 18.25 1.60
N LEU A 50 6.07 17.57 2.71
CA LEU A 50 5.41 18.19 3.85
C LEU A 50 6.45 18.84 4.78
N SER A 51 6.72 20.11 4.51
CA SER A 51 7.63 20.93 5.33
C SER A 51 7.02 21.39 6.66
N ASP A 52 5.69 21.32 6.80
CA ASP A 52 4.96 21.86 7.96
C ASP A 52 4.79 20.86 9.12
N LEU A 53 5.29 19.63 9.00
CA LEU A 53 5.24 18.69 10.11
C LEU A 53 6.21 19.08 11.22
N PRO A 54 5.82 18.97 12.51
CA PRO A 54 6.75 19.05 13.62
C PRO A 54 7.92 18.07 13.42
N PRO A 55 9.19 18.45 13.70
CA PRO A 55 10.36 17.60 13.44
C PRO A 55 10.26 16.21 14.08
N ALA A 56 9.70 16.13 15.30
CA ALA A 56 9.48 14.86 15.99
C ALA A 56 8.43 13.98 15.28
N ALA A 57 7.37 14.58 14.73
CA ALA A 57 6.33 13.86 14.00
C ALA A 57 6.83 13.43 12.62
N SER A 58 7.63 14.24 11.93
CA SER A 58 8.25 13.90 10.65
C SER A 58 9.19 12.69 10.79
N THR A 59 10.09 12.71 11.78
CA THR A 59 10.99 11.57 12.07
C THR A 59 10.21 10.31 12.43
N ALA A 60 9.16 10.42 13.26
CA ALA A 60 8.33 9.28 13.62
C ALA A 60 7.57 8.72 12.41
N ALA A 61 6.99 9.58 11.56
CA ALA A 61 6.30 9.18 10.35
C ALA A 61 7.23 8.48 9.35
N ALA A 62 8.44 9.03 9.14
CA ALA A 62 9.45 8.43 8.28
C ALA A 62 9.88 7.04 8.79
N ARG A 63 10.00 6.86 10.12
CA ARG A 63 10.34 5.58 10.73
C ARG A 63 9.24 4.52 10.57
N GLU A 64 7.99 4.90 10.78
CA GLU A 64 6.86 3.97 10.60
C GLU A 64 6.70 3.60 9.12
N LEU A 65 6.91 4.55 8.20
CA LEU A 65 6.86 4.28 6.76
C LEU A 65 8.00 3.36 6.31
N ASP A 66 9.24 3.64 6.72
CA ASP A 66 10.40 2.78 6.43
C ASP A 66 10.18 1.35 6.94
N GLY A 67 9.68 1.22 8.17
CA GLY A 67 9.35 -0.07 8.72
C GLY A 67 8.22 -0.78 8.00
N ALA A 68 7.22 -0.05 7.51
CA ALA A 68 6.14 -0.61 6.71
C ALA A 68 6.66 -1.11 5.36
N GLU A 69 7.56 -0.36 4.73
CA GLU A 69 8.28 -0.80 3.51
C GLU A 69 9.09 -2.07 3.78
N VAL A 70 9.81 -2.14 4.90
CA VAL A 70 10.57 -3.34 5.31
C VAL A 70 9.66 -4.54 5.58
N ALA A 71 8.53 -4.36 6.26
CA ALA A 71 7.59 -5.43 6.57
C ALA A 71 7.01 -6.12 5.32
N VAL A 72 6.96 -5.40 4.19
CA VAL A 72 6.54 -5.95 2.90
C VAL A 72 7.72 -6.23 1.96
N ALA A 73 8.94 -5.81 2.32
CA ALA A 73 10.17 -6.05 1.56
C ALA A 73 10.79 -7.38 2.00
N GLY A 74 10.35 -8.47 1.39
CA GLY A 74 10.93 -9.78 1.63
C GLY A 74 10.22 -10.89 0.87
N PRO A 75 10.80 -12.09 0.84
CA PRO A 75 10.14 -13.28 0.32
C PRO A 75 8.88 -13.65 1.13
N GLU A 76 8.82 -13.21 2.39
CA GLU A 76 7.71 -13.45 3.31
C GLU A 76 7.27 -12.13 3.97
N PRO A 77 6.37 -11.35 3.32
CA PRO A 77 5.84 -10.10 3.84
C PRO A 77 4.92 -10.34 5.03
N ASP A 78 5.16 -9.60 6.10
CA ASP A 78 4.32 -9.59 7.30
C ASP A 78 3.21 -8.54 7.16
N ARG A 79 2.03 -9.00 6.75
CA ARG A 79 0.84 -8.16 6.56
C ARG A 79 0.35 -7.55 7.87
N GLN A 80 0.58 -8.22 9.00
CA GLN A 80 0.13 -7.73 10.30
C GLN A 80 1.06 -6.61 10.78
N GLU A 81 2.37 -6.82 10.71
CA GLU A 81 3.35 -5.78 11.03
C GLU A 81 3.16 -4.56 10.11
N PHE A 82 2.93 -4.79 8.82
CA PHE A 82 2.62 -3.73 7.86
C PHE A 82 1.39 -2.91 8.26
N ALA A 83 0.28 -3.57 8.60
CA ALA A 83 -0.95 -2.90 9.02
C ALA A 83 -0.76 -2.12 10.34
N GLU A 84 -0.05 -2.68 11.31
CA GLU A 84 0.24 -2.02 12.58
C GLU A 84 1.06 -0.76 12.39
N ARG A 85 2.13 -0.81 11.59
CA ARG A 85 2.98 0.35 11.29
C ARG A 85 2.21 1.42 10.52
N LEU A 86 1.39 1.02 9.54
CA LEU A 86 0.56 1.95 8.78
C LEU A 86 -0.52 2.63 9.66
N SER A 87 -1.07 1.91 10.63
CA SER A 87 -1.99 2.46 11.63
C SER A 87 -1.30 3.48 12.57
N ARG A 88 -0.09 3.17 13.03
CA ARG A 88 0.74 4.11 13.82
C ARG A 88 1.08 5.35 13.02
N LEU A 89 1.51 5.19 11.76
CA LEU A 89 1.77 6.28 10.82
C LEU A 89 0.54 7.18 10.66
N THR A 90 -0.62 6.59 10.37
CA THR A 90 -1.89 7.33 10.23
C THR A 90 -2.20 8.12 11.50
N THR A 91 -2.02 7.52 12.67
CA THR A 91 -2.24 8.19 13.96
C THR A 91 -1.30 9.38 14.17
N ILE A 92 -0.02 9.24 13.80
CA ILE A 92 0.95 10.34 13.86
C ILE A 92 0.50 11.48 12.94
N LEU A 93 0.09 11.18 11.71
CA LEU A 93 -0.35 12.17 10.72
C LEU A 93 -1.65 12.87 11.13
N VAL A 94 -2.61 12.15 11.73
CA VAL A 94 -3.84 12.74 12.29
C VAL A 94 -3.47 13.70 13.42
N ARG A 95 -2.66 13.27 14.38
CA ARG A 95 -2.27 14.07 15.55
C ARG A 95 -1.44 15.30 15.18
N ALA A 96 -0.59 15.19 14.16
CA ALA A 96 0.21 16.29 13.64
C ALA A 96 -0.60 17.27 12.76
N GLY A 97 -1.88 16.98 12.49
CA GLY A 97 -2.70 17.78 11.58
C GLY A 97 -2.31 17.65 10.09
N ALA A 98 -1.38 16.75 9.76
CA ALA A 98 -0.87 16.57 8.40
C ALA A 98 -1.98 16.18 7.42
N LEU A 99 -2.95 15.38 7.87
CA LEU A 99 -4.13 15.01 7.07
C LEU A 99 -5.04 16.20 6.78
N ALA A 100 -5.15 17.17 7.69
CA ALA A 100 -5.91 18.39 7.45
C ALA A 100 -5.18 19.32 6.46
N THR A 101 -3.84 19.33 6.46
CA THR A 101 -3.02 20.16 5.58
C THR A 101 -2.84 19.57 4.18
N ALA A 102 -2.49 18.29 4.06
CA ALA A 102 -2.27 17.62 2.77
C ALA A 102 -3.54 17.03 2.14
N GLY A 103 -4.62 16.90 2.92
CA GLY A 103 -5.92 16.41 2.45
C GLY A 103 -5.81 15.08 1.69
N GLN A 104 -6.36 15.07 0.47
CA GLN A 104 -6.42 13.89 -0.39
C GLN A 104 -5.05 13.32 -0.77
N SER A 105 -3.98 14.12 -0.74
CA SER A 105 -2.64 13.66 -1.06
C SER A 105 -2.13 12.60 -0.08
N LEU A 106 -2.59 12.64 1.18
CA LEU A 106 -2.31 11.62 2.20
C LEU A 106 -3.47 10.64 2.38
N SER A 107 -4.71 11.11 2.38
CA SER A 107 -5.84 10.24 2.72
C SER A 107 -6.13 9.19 1.65
N VAL A 108 -5.99 9.51 0.35
CA VAL A 108 -6.23 8.57 -0.75
C VAL A 108 -5.29 7.36 -0.70
N PRO A 109 -3.95 7.51 -0.68
CA PRO A 109 -3.06 6.37 -0.59
C PRO A 109 -3.24 5.56 0.72
N LEU A 110 -3.60 6.20 1.83
CA LEU A 110 -3.88 5.47 3.09
C LEU A 110 -5.17 4.63 3.01
N ILE A 111 -6.22 5.14 2.36
CA ILE A 111 -7.48 4.41 2.13
C ILE A 111 -7.23 3.23 1.19
N GLU A 112 -6.51 3.44 0.09
CA GLU A 112 -6.15 2.37 -0.87
C GLU A 112 -5.36 1.25 -0.19
N LEU A 113 -4.36 1.61 0.63
CA LEU A 113 -3.60 0.63 1.42
C LEU A 113 -4.48 -0.10 2.44
N ALA A 114 -5.40 0.60 3.11
CA ALA A 114 -6.32 -0.01 4.06
C ALA A 114 -7.29 -0.99 3.38
N HIS A 115 -7.77 -0.67 2.17
CA HIS A 115 -8.59 -1.59 1.38
C HIS A 115 -7.82 -2.86 0.97
N LYS A 116 -6.57 -2.71 0.54
CA LYS A 116 -5.70 -3.86 0.20
C LYS A 116 -5.38 -4.73 1.42
N LEU A 117 -5.38 -4.15 2.62
CA LEU A 117 -5.25 -4.85 3.90
C LEU A 117 -6.53 -5.55 4.38
N GLY A 118 -7.68 -5.26 3.76
CA GLY A 118 -8.98 -5.81 4.16
C GLY A 118 -9.28 -5.53 5.63
N ASN A 119 -9.57 -6.58 6.41
CA ASN A 119 -9.91 -6.46 7.84
C ASN A 119 -8.81 -5.78 8.67
N LEU A 120 -7.53 -5.94 8.29
CA LEU A 120 -6.41 -5.32 8.98
C LEU A 120 -6.34 -3.81 8.76
N GLY A 121 -6.98 -3.29 7.72
CA GLY A 121 -7.05 -1.85 7.40
C GLY A 121 -8.15 -1.09 8.14
N GLN A 122 -9.07 -1.78 8.82
CA GLN A 122 -10.19 -1.16 9.55
C GLN A 122 -9.80 -0.10 10.59
N PRO A 123 -8.71 -0.26 11.37
CA PRO A 123 -8.24 0.80 12.26
C PRO A 123 -7.80 2.07 11.53
N ILE A 124 -7.25 1.92 10.32
CA ILE A 124 -6.77 3.02 9.48
C ILE A 124 -7.95 3.81 8.93
N LEU A 125 -8.95 3.12 8.36
CA LEU A 125 -10.17 3.76 7.85
C LEU A 125 -10.90 4.53 8.96
N ARG A 126 -11.03 3.92 10.15
CA ARG A 126 -11.62 4.59 11.32
C ARG A 126 -10.84 5.84 11.75
N ALA A 127 -9.52 5.81 11.69
CA ALA A 127 -8.69 6.98 12.02
C ALA A 127 -8.84 8.11 10.98
N LEU A 128 -9.17 7.77 9.74
CA LEU A 128 -9.43 8.72 8.64
C LEU A 128 -10.88 9.20 8.57
N GLY A 129 -11.80 8.55 9.30
CA GLY A 129 -13.24 8.81 9.22
C GLY A 129 -13.90 8.30 7.93
N ALA A 130 -13.30 7.27 7.31
CA ALA A 130 -13.77 6.61 6.10
C ALA A 130 -14.54 5.30 6.41
#